data_AF-A0A2K8PDH6-F1
#
_entry.id   AF-A0A2K8PDH6-F1
#
_cell.length_a   1.000
_cell.length_b   1.000
_cell.length_c   1.000
_cell.angle_alpha   90.00
_cell.angle_beta   90.00
_cell.angle_gamma   90.00
#
_symmetry.space_group_name_H-M   'P 1'
#
loop_
_entity.id
_entity.type
_entity.pdbx_description
1 polymer ?
#
loop_
_entity_poly.entity_id
_entity_poly.type
_entity_poly.pdbx_seq_one_letter_code
_entity_poly.pdbx_strand_id
1 'polypeptide(L)'
;MGVSALKWQGWLVGLVGVAGLLVFAPLGLYVWASGGDGPAATPPPPDVRVTACRVDPASRRVVAAVEARGTGSYVVTVEFRDREPPAPGARTARALIAVPGLTPAAPAQAEAIGPVWPPSTTPWCGIAGAASAPPPR
;
A
#
# COMPACT_ATOMS: atom_id res chain seq x y z
N MET A 1 33.57 37.83 -49.93
CA MET A 1 32.79 38.12 -48.71
C MET A 1 32.32 36.83 -48.04
N GLY A 2 33.22 35.91 -47.66
CA GLY A 2 32.84 34.57 -47.14
C GLY A 2 33.42 34.21 -45.75
N VAL A 3 34.44 34.94 -45.29
CA VAL A 3 35.12 34.67 -44.01
C VAL A 3 34.38 35.20 -42.78
N SER A 4 33.54 36.24 -42.95
CA SER A 4 32.80 36.85 -41.83
C SER A 4 31.58 36.04 -41.40
N ALA A 5 30.89 35.37 -42.34
CA ALA A 5 29.69 34.58 -42.05
C ALA A 5 30.01 33.31 -41.25
N LEU A 6 31.06 32.56 -41.62
CA LEU A 6 31.48 31.35 -40.90
C LEU A 6 31.94 31.66 -39.47
N LYS A 7 32.60 32.80 -39.26
CA LYS A 7 33.09 33.22 -37.94
C LYS A 7 31.94 33.59 -37.00
N TRP A 8 30.92 34.24 -37.54
CA TRP A 8 29.67 34.55 -36.82
C TRP A 8 28.85 33.29 -36.50
N GLN A 9 28.76 32.34 -37.44
CA GLN A 9 28.09 31.07 -37.20
C GLN A 9 28.79 30.26 -36.10
N GLY A 10 30.12 30.19 -36.10
CA GLY A 10 30.88 29.53 -35.03
C GLY A 10 30.66 30.17 -33.66
N TRP A 11 30.55 31.49 -33.61
CA TRP A 11 30.29 32.23 -32.37
C TRP A 11 28.88 31.99 -31.82
N LEU A 12 27.88 32.00 -32.70
CA LEU A 12 26.49 31.69 -32.33
C LEU A 12 26.34 30.25 -31.83
N VAL A 13 26.97 29.29 -32.51
CA VAL A 13 26.95 27.88 -32.07
C VAL A 13 27.64 27.73 -30.71
N GLY A 14 28.76 28.42 -30.49
CA GLY A 14 29.43 28.45 -29.19
C GLY A 14 28.55 29.01 -28.07
N LEU A 15 27.89 30.15 -28.31
CA LEU A 15 26.98 30.76 -27.33
C LEU A 15 25.78 29.87 -27.01
N VAL A 16 25.17 29.24 -28.03
CA VAL A 16 24.05 28.31 -27.83
C VAL A 16 24.49 27.09 -27.02
N GLY A 17 25.68 26.55 -27.31
CA GLY A 17 26.26 25.44 -26.54
C GLY A 17 26.49 25.80 -25.07
N VAL A 18 27.06 26.97 -24.80
CA VAL A 18 27.30 27.47 -23.44
C VAL A 18 25.97 27.72 -22.71
N ALA A 19 25.00 28.35 -23.36
CA ALA A 19 23.68 28.59 -22.78
C ALA A 19 22.96 27.28 -22.45
N GLY A 20 23.02 26.29 -23.36
CA GLY A 20 22.49 24.96 -23.11
C GLY A 20 23.16 24.29 -21.91
N LEU A 21 24.49 24.33 -21.83
CA LEU A 21 25.22 23.74 -20.71
C LEU A 21 24.88 24.41 -19.38
N LEU A 22 24.72 25.74 -19.36
CA LEU A 22 24.31 26.49 -18.17
C LEU A 22 22.89 26.14 -17.68
N VAL A 23 22.00 25.71 -18.57
CA VAL A 23 20.64 25.30 -18.20
C VAL A 23 20.60 23.81 -17.81
N PHE A 24 21.13 22.94 -18.67
CA PHE A 24 20.99 21.50 -18.52
C PHE A 24 21.94 20.90 -17.48
N ALA A 25 23.13 21.46 -17.24
CA ALA A 25 24.04 20.96 -16.20
C ALA A 25 23.45 21.09 -14.78
N PRO A 26 22.95 22.25 -14.33
CA PRO A 26 22.33 22.34 -13.00
C PRO A 26 21.03 21.55 -12.91
N LEU A 27 20.23 21.45 -13.99
CA LEU A 27 19.04 20.57 -14.02
C LEU A 27 19.42 19.10 -13.89
N GLY A 28 20.44 18.64 -14.60
CA GLY A 28 20.95 17.26 -14.51
C GLY A 28 21.48 16.94 -13.12
N LEU A 29 22.23 17.88 -12.52
CA LEU A 29 22.70 17.78 -11.13
C LEU A 29 21.54 17.78 -10.14
N TYR A 30 20.52 18.62 -10.34
CA TYR A 30 19.33 18.67 -9.50
C TYR A 30 18.55 17.36 -9.57
N VAL A 31 18.34 16.80 -10.76
CA VAL A 31 17.65 15.51 -10.92
C VAL A 31 18.46 14.37 -10.32
N TRP A 32 19.78 14.39 -10.47
CA TRP A 32 20.64 13.38 -9.85
C TRP A 32 20.64 13.47 -8.31
N ALA A 33 20.72 14.69 -7.76
CA ALA A 33 20.66 14.92 -6.31
C ALA A 33 19.27 14.65 -5.73
N SER A 34 18.20 14.94 -6.48
CA SER A 34 16.81 14.72 -6.05
C SER A 34 16.31 13.31 -6.33
N GLY A 35 16.99 12.56 -7.22
CA GLY A 35 16.69 11.16 -7.54
C GLY A 35 17.33 10.17 -6.56
N GLY A 36 18.04 10.67 -5.55
CA GLY A 36 18.56 9.87 -4.44
C GLY A 36 17.43 9.41 -3.54
N ASP A 37 16.78 8.33 -3.98
CA ASP A 37 15.89 7.40 -3.29
C ASP A 37 14.81 7.01 -4.31
N GLY A 38 15.21 6.16 -5.26
CA GLY A 38 14.23 5.36 -5.99
C GLY A 38 13.30 4.70 -4.97
N PRO A 39 11.99 4.56 -5.26
CA PRO A 39 11.02 4.11 -4.28
C PRO A 39 11.56 2.86 -3.60
N ALA A 40 11.84 2.97 -2.29
CA ALA A 40 12.31 1.85 -1.49
C ALA A 40 11.42 0.66 -1.84
N ALA A 41 12.03 -0.45 -2.25
CA ALA A 41 11.30 -1.60 -2.76
C ALA A 41 10.16 -1.91 -1.79
N THR A 42 8.92 -1.68 -2.24
CA THR A 42 7.75 -1.89 -1.39
C THR A 42 7.82 -3.33 -0.90
N PRO A 43 7.90 -3.58 0.42
CA PRO A 43 7.96 -4.94 0.91
C PRO A 43 6.75 -5.71 0.38
N PRO A 44 6.91 -7.00 0.05
CA PRO A 44 5.81 -7.79 -0.48
C PRO A 44 4.60 -7.71 0.46
N PRO A 45 3.37 -7.73 -0.09
CA PRO A 45 2.18 -7.70 0.73
C PRO A 45 2.19 -8.88 1.72
N PRO A 46 1.69 -8.69 2.95
CA PRO A 46 1.69 -9.72 3.97
C PRO A 46 0.75 -10.85 3.54
N ASP A 47 1.11 -12.08 3.91
CA ASP A 47 0.21 -13.23 3.80
C ASP A 47 -0.77 -13.18 4.97
N VAL A 48 -2.06 -12.97 4.68
CA VAL A 48 -3.09 -12.78 5.70
C VAL A 48 -4.26 -13.72 5.40
N ARG A 49 -4.70 -14.45 6.43
CA ARG A 49 -5.85 -15.35 6.33
C ARG A 49 -6.71 -15.32 7.58
N VAL A 50 -8.00 -15.62 7.39
CA VAL A 50 -8.92 -15.90 8.49
C VAL A 50 -8.76 -17.36 8.88
N THR A 51 -8.47 -17.64 10.15
CA THR A 51 -8.32 -19.00 10.69
C THR A 51 -9.57 -19.49 11.40
N ALA A 52 -10.39 -18.58 11.93
CA ALA A 52 -11.68 -18.92 12.52
C ALA A 52 -12.69 -17.78 12.34
N CYS A 53 -13.97 -18.13 12.23
CA CYS A 53 -15.09 -17.20 12.18
C CYS A 53 -16.17 -17.74 13.12
N ARG A 54 -16.50 -16.99 14.18
CA ARG A 54 -17.45 -17.43 15.21
C ARG A 54 -18.32 -16.28 15.69
N VAL A 55 -19.47 -16.57 16.29
CA VAL A 55 -20.28 -15.57 16.99
C VAL A 55 -19.97 -15.67 18.47
N ASP A 56 -19.55 -14.56 19.09
CA ASP A 56 -19.36 -14.47 20.53
C ASP A 56 -20.71 -14.60 21.26
N PRO A 57 -20.90 -15.61 22.14
CA PRO A 57 -22.17 -15.81 22.83
C PRO A 57 -22.53 -14.66 23.79
N ALA A 58 -21.53 -13.94 24.33
CA ALA A 58 -21.78 -12.86 25.29
C ALA A 58 -22.32 -11.61 24.60
N SER A 59 -21.67 -11.17 23.52
CA SER A 59 -22.04 -9.93 22.81
C SER A 59 -22.92 -10.14 21.57
N ARG A 60 -23.08 -11.39 21.11
CA ARG A 60 -23.66 -11.77 19.81
C ARG A 60 -22.98 -11.14 18.60
N ARG A 61 -21.73 -10.69 18.75
CA ARG A 61 -20.92 -10.15 17.65
C ARG A 61 -20.17 -11.25 16.94
N VAL A 62 -19.97 -11.10 15.63
CA VAL A 62 -19.06 -11.98 14.89
C VAL A 62 -17.63 -11.63 15.25
N VAL A 63 -16.79 -12.64 15.49
CA VAL A 63 -15.36 -12.53 15.74
C VAL A 63 -14.63 -13.38 14.72
N ALA A 64 -13.73 -12.75 13.96
CA ALA A 64 -12.83 -13.43 13.05
C ALA A 64 -11.43 -13.47 13.65
N ALA A 65 -10.86 -14.66 13.82
CA ALA A 65 -9.45 -14.82 14.13
C ALA A 65 -8.65 -14.70 12.82
N VAL A 66 -7.69 -13.78 12.81
CA VAL A 66 -6.84 -13.48 11.67
C VAL A 66 -5.42 -13.84 12.02
N GLU A 67 -4.76 -14.53 11.10
CA GLU A 67 -3.34 -14.81 11.16
C GLU A 67 -2.64 -14.08 10.01
N ALA A 68 -1.56 -13.37 10.34
CA ALA A 68 -0.78 -12.59 9.39
C ALA A 68 0.71 -12.95 9.48
N ARG A 69 1.36 -13.07 8.32
CA ARG A 69 2.79 -13.32 8.16
C ARG A 69 3.38 -12.29 7.22
N GLY A 70 4.57 -11.79 7.54
CA GLY A 70 5.23 -10.77 6.74
C GLY A 70 6.22 -9.98 7.57
N THR A 71 6.59 -8.81 7.08
CA THR A 71 7.48 -7.89 7.79
C THR A 71 6.89 -6.49 7.75
N GLY A 72 6.82 -5.83 8.92
CA GLY A 72 6.30 -4.46 9.02
C GLY A 72 4.92 -4.36 9.64
N SER A 73 4.29 -3.19 9.51
CA SER A 73 2.99 -2.90 10.13
C SER A 73 1.92 -2.76 9.06
N TYR A 74 0.75 -3.36 9.30
CA TYR A 74 -0.34 -3.38 8.33
C TYR A 74 -1.70 -3.11 8.97
N VAL A 75 -2.61 -2.58 8.18
CA VAL A 75 -4.05 -2.53 8.49
C VAL A 75 -4.75 -3.54 7.60
N VAL A 76 -5.39 -4.53 8.22
CA VAL A 76 -6.13 -5.58 7.52
C VAL A 76 -7.61 -5.24 7.54
N THR A 77 -8.26 -5.34 6.38
CA THR A 77 -9.71 -5.21 6.25
C THR A 77 -10.33 -6.60 6.21
N VAL A 78 -11.10 -6.92 7.24
CA VAL A 78 -11.88 -8.16 7.34
C VAL A 78 -13.31 -7.86 6.93
N GLU A 79 -13.88 -8.71 6.11
CA GLU A 79 -15.27 -8.63 5.67
C GLU A 79 -16.11 -9.77 6.26
N PHE A 80 -17.29 -9.41 6.71
CA PHE A 80 -18.30 -10.30 7.27
C PHE A 80 -19.51 -10.32 6.34
N ARG A 81 -20.00 -11.51 5.98
CA ARG A 81 -21.12 -11.70 5.06
C ARG A 81 -22.06 -12.81 5.53
N ASP A 82 -23.31 -12.79 5.08
CA ASP A 82 -24.28 -13.87 5.37
C ASP A 82 -23.99 -15.16 4.57
N ARG A 83 -23.39 -15.04 3.38
CA ARG A 83 -23.02 -16.17 2.53
C ARG A 83 -21.86 -15.82 1.60
N GLU A 84 -21.22 -16.86 1.09
CA GLU A 84 -20.33 -16.83 -0.05
C GLU A 84 -20.88 -17.78 -1.12
N PRO A 85 -21.01 -17.38 -2.40
CA PRO A 85 -20.61 -16.10 -3.02
C PRO A 85 -21.53 -14.92 -2.69
N PRO A 86 -21.06 -13.67 -2.87
CA PRO A 86 -21.85 -12.47 -2.59
C PRO A 86 -23.12 -12.42 -3.44
N ALA A 87 -24.24 -12.13 -2.79
CA ALA A 87 -25.55 -12.03 -3.42
C ALA A 87 -26.10 -10.59 -3.31
N PRO A 88 -26.91 -10.14 -4.28
CA PRO A 88 -27.59 -8.84 -4.18
C PRO A 88 -28.47 -8.82 -2.93
N GLY A 89 -28.31 -7.78 -2.09
CA GLY A 89 -29.04 -7.65 -0.82
C GLY A 89 -28.48 -8.48 0.33
N ALA A 90 -27.37 -9.22 0.15
CA ALA A 90 -26.68 -9.88 1.26
C ALA A 90 -26.13 -8.84 2.24
N ARG A 91 -26.26 -9.12 3.55
CA ARG A 91 -25.65 -8.28 4.56
C ARG A 91 -24.13 -8.37 4.43
N THR A 92 -23.48 -7.22 4.34
CA THR A 92 -22.02 -7.11 4.37
C THR A 92 -21.62 -6.10 5.43
N ALA A 93 -20.56 -6.41 6.16
CA ALA A 93 -19.94 -5.50 7.11
C ALA A 93 -18.41 -5.64 7.03
N ARG A 94 -17.68 -4.59 7.40
CA ARG A 94 -16.22 -4.60 7.36
C ARG A 94 -15.67 -4.12 8.70
N ALA A 95 -14.56 -4.70 9.12
CA ALA A 95 -13.77 -4.23 10.24
C ALA A 95 -12.32 -4.04 9.82
N LEU A 96 -11.68 -3.04 10.40
CA LEU A 96 -10.26 -2.75 10.21
C LEU A 96 -9.54 -3.18 11.48
N ILE A 97 -8.46 -3.96 11.33
CA ILE A 97 -7.58 -4.34 12.43
C ILE A 97 -6.16 -3.91 12.14
N ALA A 98 -5.50 -3.35 13.14
CA ALA A 98 -4.08 -3.04 13.08
C ALA A 98 -3.29 -4.29 13.46
N VAL A 99 -2.31 -4.63 12.63
CA VAL A 99 -1.34 -5.71 12.86
C VAL A 99 0.05 -5.07 12.87
N PRO A 100 0.52 -4.61 14.04
CA PRO A 100 1.81 -3.95 14.16
C PRO A 100 2.95 -4.97 14.17
N GLY A 101 4.11 -4.57 13.63
CA GLY A 101 5.38 -5.23 13.92
C GLY A 101 5.47 -6.71 13.52
N LEU A 102 4.92 -7.08 12.35
CA LEU A 102 5.13 -8.40 11.79
C LEU A 102 6.63 -8.67 11.62
N THR A 103 7.02 -9.90 11.98
CA THR A 103 8.37 -10.42 11.77
C THR A 103 8.28 -11.73 10.99
N PRO A 104 9.31 -12.09 10.21
CA PRO A 104 9.31 -13.32 9.43
C PRO A 104 9.39 -14.59 10.29
N ALA A 105 9.75 -14.47 11.58
CA ALA A 105 9.98 -15.61 12.46
C ALA A 105 8.68 -16.27 12.96
N ALA A 106 7.60 -15.49 13.14
CA ALA A 106 6.36 -16.00 13.71
C ALA A 106 5.12 -15.29 13.14
N PRO A 107 4.02 -16.02 12.88
CA PRO A 107 2.76 -15.38 12.54
C PRO A 107 2.23 -14.56 13.70
N ALA A 108 1.70 -13.37 13.40
CA ALA A 108 0.91 -12.61 14.35
C ALA A 108 -0.55 -13.05 14.28
N GLN A 109 -1.20 -13.07 15.46
CA GLN A 109 -2.62 -13.33 15.59
C GLN A 109 -3.33 -12.05 16.02
N ALA A 110 -4.49 -11.79 15.41
CA ALA A 110 -5.34 -10.67 15.76
C ALA A 110 -6.82 -11.08 15.63
N GLU A 111 -7.70 -10.40 16.34
CA GLU A 111 -9.14 -10.63 16.24
C GLU A 111 -9.85 -9.41 15.65
N ALA A 112 -10.66 -9.64 14.62
CA ALA A 112 -11.56 -8.64 14.07
C ALA A 112 -12.96 -8.84 14.65
N ILE A 113 -13.46 -7.81 15.33
CA ILE A 113 -14.80 -7.80 15.91
C ILE A 113 -15.75 -7.13 14.93
N GLY A 114 -16.72 -7.90 14.45
CA GLY A 114 -17.78 -7.48 13.55
C GLY A 114 -19.04 -6.96 14.26
N PRO A 115 -20.12 -6.72 13.49
CA PRO A 115 -21.40 -6.32 14.05
C PRO A 115 -22.09 -7.48 14.78
N VAL A 116 -23.18 -7.16 15.46
CA VAL A 116 -24.10 -8.16 16.01
C VAL A 116 -24.72 -8.96 14.85
N TRP A 117 -24.64 -10.29 14.92
CA TRP A 117 -25.15 -11.16 13.88
C TRP A 117 -26.56 -11.67 14.21
N PRO A 118 -27.44 -11.85 13.20
CA PRO A 118 -28.75 -12.43 13.44
C PRO A 118 -28.63 -13.85 13.99
N PRO A 119 -29.52 -14.26 14.91
CA PRO A 119 -29.61 -15.66 15.31
C PRO A 119 -29.95 -16.51 14.08
N SER A 120 -29.52 -17.78 14.07
CA SER A 120 -29.75 -18.78 13.02
C SER A 120 -29.07 -18.54 11.66
N THR A 121 -28.22 -17.51 11.53
CA THR A 121 -27.41 -17.29 10.31
C THR A 121 -25.95 -17.65 10.57
N THR A 122 -25.34 -18.46 9.71
CA THR A 122 -23.90 -18.75 9.77
C THR A 122 -23.13 -17.60 9.15
N PRO A 123 -22.30 -16.85 9.90
CA PRO A 123 -21.49 -15.80 9.31
C PRO A 123 -20.37 -16.42 8.45
N TRP A 124 -20.07 -15.74 7.35
CA TRP A 124 -18.84 -15.92 6.61
C TRP A 124 -17.89 -14.76 6.92
N CYS A 125 -16.61 -15.07 7.13
CA CYS A 125 -15.56 -14.08 7.36
C CYS A 125 -14.45 -14.28 6.33
N GLY A 126 -13.97 -13.20 5.72
CA GLY A 126 -12.87 -13.23 4.76
C GLY A 126 -12.01 -11.98 4.80
N ILE A 127 -10.84 -12.04 4.15
CA ILE A 127 -9.96 -10.88 3.99
C ILE A 127 -10.38 -10.12 2.73
N ALA A 128 -10.76 -8.85 2.88
CA ALA A 128 -11.07 -7.97 1.76
C ALA A 128 -9.83 -7.21 1.26
N GLY A 129 -8.82 -7.04 2.09
CA GLY A 129 -7.55 -6.42 1.71
C GLY A 129 -6.60 -6.20 2.88
N ALA A 130 -5.35 -5.90 2.58
CA ALA A 130 -4.33 -5.49 3.54
C ALA A 130 -3.53 -4.31 2.97
N ALA A 131 -3.33 -3.27 3.78
CA ALA A 131 -2.56 -2.08 3.40
C ALA A 131 -1.45 -1.84 4.43
N SER A 132 -0.31 -1.29 4.01
CA SER A 132 0.74 -0.87 4.93
C SER A 132 0.21 0.20 5.88
N ALA A 133 0.48 0.04 7.17
CA ALA A 133 0.15 1.03 8.17
C ALA A 133 1.21 2.15 8.13
N PRO A 134 0.80 3.43 8.27
CA PRO A 134 1.76 4.51 8.46
C PRO A 134 2.56 4.29 9.77
N PRO A 135 3.81 4.76 9.84
CA PRO A 135 4.59 4.69 11.07
C PRO A 135 3.87 5.45 12.19
N PRO A 136 3.95 4.97 13.46
CA PRO A 136 3.40 5.71 14.60
C PRO A 136 4.06 7.09 14.68
N ARG A 137 3.26 8.14 14.91
CA ARG A 137 3.72 9.53 15.13
C ARG A 137 4.24 9.71 16.54
#